data_AF-A0A1J9PX83-F1
#
_entry.id   AF-A0A1J9PX83-F1
#
_cell.length_a   1.000
_cell.length_b   1.000
_cell.length_c   1.000
_cell.angle_alpha   90.00
_cell.angle_beta   90.00
_cell.angle_gamma   90.00
#
_symmetry.space_group_name_H-M   'P 1'
#
loop_
_entity.id
_entity.type
_entity.pdbx_description
1 polymer ?
#
loop_
_entity_poly.entity_id
_entity_poly.type
_entity_poly.pdbx_seq_one_letter_code
_entity_poly.pdbx_strand_id
1 'polypeptide(L)'
;NVHFLGPGRLIRSKCSAKFDFYIPQTWDRFPYLLLVTRGEHVHFPPPPTKLPSEIAVEVRSLINQSSLLDLTPRRFLLSPFFVKMYDRFGPAALRALHYSLDIEDKVAALIRKQKLLAYPKGTTIAGVLREWEFDKRRNPDEQWIQDVHFYSQDTFRIICFTYEQAKLFTSAQCIEMDLAFKMIKGSVNVFSITGWSEIENTTLIYAYVFTNIETRKSYAEMFISLFKLLGQVARTTIQFSHIHGDGLQTVTVDMCKKQAPGFGDFLHSLDPTKTWSEHLQHMLIFCRTHLQRNFRKKFGPNHPAGHLVAQIWDMNNKRDILEQMDTMAKLWPELKTWLNSKRKDWILSALTLEQSRISADWWTFARNHTGITESSHFADNEFVGRKQTLLAAVLKTRRRIFEKEAHMHELQKRQLNRAGRDRTEVTRLSYMIKKKDDLNKKAAARRVKDPTRAFNPRNPYDVLNPVMSAPVMPEHDDTNSVSELISIQSYSREGTVVSETPSLPPSRTPQISRRHLRGLSREEEETQAHLERMEKRQRDLEREIEILRRQRELEKELEELRQGGT
;
A
#
# COMPACT_ATOMS: atom_id res chain seq x y z
N ASN A 1 -16.55 44.37 -33.43
CA ASN A 1 -17.66 43.70 -32.71
C ASN A 1 -17.21 42.38 -32.14
N VAL A 2 -17.21 42.27 -30.82
CA VAL A 2 -16.82 41.05 -30.09
C VAL A 2 -18.02 40.09 -30.09
N HIS A 3 -17.91 38.95 -30.78
CA HIS A 3 -18.96 37.93 -30.76
C HIS A 3 -18.85 37.09 -29.48
N PHE A 4 -19.49 37.58 -28.41
CA PHE A 4 -19.78 36.77 -27.23
C PHE A 4 -20.73 35.63 -27.64
N LEU A 5 -20.24 34.39 -27.63
CA LEU A 5 -21.02 33.20 -27.95
C LEU A 5 -21.96 32.85 -26.79
N GLY A 6 -23.15 33.47 -26.81
CA GLY A 6 -24.33 32.96 -26.12
C GLY A 6 -24.85 31.65 -26.76
N PRO A 7 -26.02 31.13 -26.35
CA PRO A 7 -26.61 29.90 -26.89
C PRO A 7 -27.15 30.09 -28.32
N GLY A 8 -26.24 30.21 -29.28
CA GLY A 8 -26.54 30.34 -30.71
C GLY A 8 -26.93 28.99 -31.34
N ARG A 9 -27.98 29.00 -32.16
CA ARG A 9 -28.43 27.82 -32.92
C ARG A 9 -27.52 27.60 -34.12
N LEU A 10 -26.87 26.44 -34.21
CA LEU A 10 -26.06 26.07 -35.38
C LEU A 10 -26.96 25.91 -36.62
N ILE A 11 -26.78 26.78 -37.61
CA ILE A 11 -27.44 26.70 -38.92
C ILE A 11 -26.52 25.96 -39.88
N ARG A 12 -27.00 24.86 -40.46
CA ARG A 12 -26.24 24.04 -41.41
C ARG A 12 -26.43 24.58 -42.83
N SER A 13 -25.58 25.53 -43.24
CA SER A 13 -25.50 26.01 -44.62
C SER A 13 -25.03 24.90 -45.56
N LYS A 14 -25.61 24.83 -46.77
CA LYS A 14 -25.11 23.95 -47.84
C LYS A 14 -23.88 24.62 -48.47
N CYS A 15 -22.73 23.96 -48.43
CA CYS A 15 -21.51 24.43 -49.08
C CYS A 15 -21.47 23.93 -50.53
N SER A 16 -21.12 24.82 -51.46
CA SER A 16 -20.84 24.53 -52.87
C SER A 16 -19.42 24.00 -53.12
N ALA A 17 -18.49 24.21 -52.20
CA ALA A 17 -17.10 23.80 -52.35
C ALA A 17 -16.92 22.28 -52.29
N LYS A 18 -16.10 21.74 -53.19
CA LYS A 18 -15.74 20.33 -53.28
C LYS A 18 -14.26 20.13 -52.92
N PHE A 19 -13.98 19.01 -52.27
CA PHE A 19 -12.64 18.62 -51.81
C PHE A 19 -12.30 17.25 -52.41
N ASP A 20 -11.42 17.24 -53.40
CA ASP A 20 -10.98 16.03 -54.07
C ASP A 20 -9.63 15.59 -53.48
N PHE A 21 -9.61 14.40 -52.89
CA PHE A 21 -8.42 13.80 -52.28
C PHE A 21 -7.82 12.76 -53.23
N TYR A 22 -6.62 13.05 -53.75
CA TYR A 22 -5.85 12.09 -54.53
C TYR A 22 -4.85 11.39 -53.62
N ILE A 23 -5.12 10.11 -53.36
CA ILE A 23 -4.28 9.23 -52.53
C ILE A 23 -3.36 8.43 -53.46
N PRO A 24 -2.02 8.50 -53.31
CA PRO A 24 -1.11 7.70 -54.12
C PRO A 24 -1.24 6.22 -53.76
N GLN A 25 -1.25 5.35 -54.77
CA GLN A 25 -1.28 3.89 -54.55
C GLN A 25 0.03 3.38 -53.89
N THR A 26 1.16 4.04 -54.16
CA THR A 26 2.48 3.69 -53.61
C THR A 26 2.96 4.75 -52.63
N TRP A 27 2.48 4.67 -51.39
CA TRP A 27 2.83 5.60 -50.30
C TRP A 27 4.34 5.68 -50.05
N ASP A 28 5.06 4.56 -50.21
CA ASP A 28 6.49 4.43 -49.97
C ASP A 28 7.34 5.31 -50.90
N ARG A 29 6.83 5.58 -52.11
CA ARG A 29 7.51 6.37 -53.15
C ARG A 29 7.01 7.81 -53.23
N PHE A 30 5.76 8.05 -52.86
CA PHE A 30 5.13 9.38 -52.86
C PHE A 30 4.39 9.61 -51.54
N PRO A 31 5.06 10.10 -50.48
CA PRO A 31 4.47 10.28 -49.15
C PRO A 31 3.63 11.57 -49.03
N TYR A 32 2.97 11.98 -50.11
CA TYR A 32 2.23 13.23 -50.22
C TYR A 32 0.80 13.00 -50.75
N LEU A 33 -0.16 13.66 -50.13
CA LEU A 33 -1.56 13.70 -50.57
C LEU A 33 -1.79 14.99 -51.35
N LEU A 34 -2.40 14.89 -52.54
CA LEU A 34 -2.87 16.08 -53.25
C LEU A 34 -4.33 16.35 -52.89
N LEU A 35 -4.57 17.51 -52.30
CA LEU A 35 -5.91 18.03 -52.02
C LEU A 35 -6.24 19.11 -53.05
N VAL A 36 -7.29 18.90 -53.86
CA VAL A 36 -7.79 19.91 -54.80
C VAL A 36 -9.11 20.46 -54.27
N THR A 37 -9.15 21.78 -54.05
CA THR A 37 -10.34 22.51 -53.61
C THR A 37 -10.99 23.20 -54.78
N ARG A 38 -12.29 22.97 -55.02
CA ARG A 38 -13.03 23.52 -56.17
C ARG A 38 -14.29 24.27 -55.72
N GLY A 39 -14.53 25.45 -56.29
CA GLY A 39 -15.70 26.28 -56.00
C GLY A 39 -15.53 27.19 -54.78
N GLU A 40 -16.40 28.19 -54.67
CA GLU A 40 -16.34 29.21 -53.61
C GLU A 40 -17.14 28.81 -52.35
N HIS A 41 -16.68 29.31 -51.19
CA HIS A 41 -17.34 29.12 -49.90
C HIS A 41 -18.42 30.19 -49.66
N VAL A 42 -19.68 29.81 -49.82
CA VAL A 42 -20.86 30.67 -49.56
C VAL A 42 -21.25 30.77 -48.07
N HIS A 43 -20.30 30.59 -47.16
CA HIS A 43 -20.52 30.68 -45.72
C HIS A 43 -19.25 31.16 -45.00
N PHE A 44 -19.43 31.77 -43.82
CA PHE A 44 -18.30 32.12 -42.96
C PHE A 44 -17.45 30.89 -42.60
N PRO A 45 -16.12 31.03 -42.47
CA PRO A 45 -15.27 29.94 -42.02
C PRO A 45 -15.72 29.48 -40.62
N PRO A 46 -15.65 28.17 -40.31
CA PRO A 46 -15.94 27.69 -38.97
C PRO A 46 -14.97 28.34 -37.95
N PRO A 47 -15.41 28.60 -36.71
CA PRO A 47 -14.55 29.19 -35.69
C PRO A 47 -13.27 28.34 -35.50
N PRO A 48 -12.10 28.97 -35.31
CA PRO A 48 -10.81 28.29 -35.38
C PRO A 48 -10.62 27.26 -34.25
N THR A 49 -10.83 25.98 -34.57
CA THR A 49 -10.78 24.89 -33.57
C THR A 49 -9.37 24.52 -33.10
N LYS A 50 -8.34 25.01 -33.80
CA LYS A 50 -6.92 24.77 -33.50
C LYS A 50 -6.41 25.79 -32.48
N LEU A 51 -5.73 25.31 -31.43
CA LEU A 51 -5.04 26.18 -30.48
C LEU A 51 -3.97 27.00 -31.22
N PRO A 52 -3.92 28.34 -31.07
CA PRO A 52 -2.86 29.18 -31.65
C PRO A 52 -1.46 28.72 -31.27
N SER A 53 -0.48 28.94 -32.16
CA SER A 53 0.89 28.42 -32.01
C SER A 53 1.56 28.86 -30.71
N GLU A 54 1.47 30.16 -30.41
CA GLU A 54 2.06 30.81 -29.23
C GLU A 54 1.51 30.21 -27.92
N ILE A 55 0.19 30.20 -27.77
CA ILE A 55 -0.49 29.59 -26.61
C ILE A 55 -0.13 28.10 -26.51
N ALA A 56 -0.05 27.39 -27.63
CA ALA A 56 0.38 25.99 -27.65
C ALA A 56 1.85 25.80 -27.23
N VAL A 57 2.75 26.76 -27.48
CA VAL A 57 4.14 26.74 -26.97
C VAL A 57 4.15 26.96 -25.46
N GLU A 58 3.43 27.96 -24.96
CA GLU A 58 3.40 28.27 -23.52
C GLU A 58 2.77 27.11 -22.71
N VAL A 59 1.63 26.56 -23.16
CA VAL A 59 1.02 25.36 -22.56
C VAL A 59 1.98 24.15 -22.58
N ARG A 60 2.77 23.96 -23.65
CA ARG A 60 3.81 22.91 -23.68
C ARG A 60 4.92 23.16 -22.67
N SER A 61 5.35 24.40 -22.49
CA SER A 61 6.34 24.78 -21.48
C SER A 61 5.86 24.43 -20.06
N LEU A 62 4.63 24.81 -19.71
CA LEU A 62 4.01 24.51 -18.41
C LEU A 62 3.82 22.99 -18.19
N ILE A 63 3.46 22.24 -19.24
CA ILE A 63 3.39 20.77 -19.21
C ILE A 63 4.76 20.17 -18.89
N ASN A 64 5.85 20.70 -19.46
CA ASN A 64 7.21 20.19 -19.27
C ASN A 64 7.83 20.62 -17.92
N GLN A 65 7.36 21.71 -17.31
CA GLN A 65 7.67 22.09 -15.92
C GLN A 65 6.95 21.18 -14.89
N SER A 66 5.93 20.43 -15.32
CA SER A 66 5.15 19.53 -14.47
C SER A 66 5.70 18.09 -14.48
N SER A 67 5.30 17.28 -13.50
CA SER A 67 5.62 15.83 -13.46
C SER A 67 4.93 15.08 -14.60
N LEU A 68 5.57 15.01 -15.78
CA LEU A 68 5.02 14.41 -16.99
C LEU A 68 4.49 12.99 -16.77
N LEU A 69 5.18 12.16 -15.98
CA LEU A 69 4.89 10.74 -15.79
C LEU A 69 3.44 10.45 -15.32
N ASP A 70 2.88 11.32 -14.48
CA ASP A 70 1.56 11.17 -13.87
C ASP A 70 0.65 12.40 -14.06
N LEU A 71 1.01 13.29 -14.99
CA LEU A 71 0.19 14.43 -15.39
C LEU A 71 -1.11 13.95 -16.05
N THR A 72 -2.24 14.45 -15.57
CA THR A 72 -3.56 14.31 -16.20
C THR A 72 -4.08 15.71 -16.56
N PRO A 73 -5.05 15.85 -17.49
CA PRO A 73 -5.59 17.16 -17.84
C PRO A 73 -6.11 17.90 -16.59
N ARG A 74 -6.96 17.25 -15.79
CA ARG A 74 -7.41 17.80 -14.50
C ARG A 74 -6.27 18.22 -13.55
N ARG A 75 -5.17 17.46 -13.45
CA ARG A 75 -4.01 17.83 -12.60
C ARG A 75 -3.23 19.02 -13.18
N PHE A 76 -3.13 19.10 -14.51
CA PHE A 76 -2.49 20.22 -15.20
C PHE A 76 -3.30 21.51 -15.03
N LEU A 77 -4.62 21.44 -15.25
CA LEU A 77 -5.55 22.57 -15.07
C LEU A 77 -5.60 23.10 -13.62
N LEU A 78 -5.39 22.22 -12.63
CA LEU A 78 -5.29 22.59 -11.20
C LEU A 78 -3.85 22.86 -10.73
N SER A 79 -2.86 22.91 -11.64
CA SER A 79 -1.46 23.12 -11.24
C SER A 79 -1.18 24.60 -10.95
N PRO A 80 -0.30 24.93 -9.97
CA PRO A 80 0.10 26.32 -9.72
C PRO A 80 0.71 27.02 -10.93
N PHE A 81 1.37 26.25 -11.83
CA PHE A 81 1.91 26.75 -13.08
C PHE A 81 0.81 27.22 -14.05
N PHE A 82 -0.31 26.48 -14.12
CA PHE A 82 -1.46 26.88 -14.92
C PHE A 82 -2.27 28.02 -14.28
N VAL A 83 -2.34 28.08 -12.94
CA VAL A 83 -2.93 29.23 -12.22
C VAL A 83 -2.13 30.52 -12.47
N LYS A 84 -0.80 30.47 -12.44
CA LYS A 84 0.03 31.64 -12.81
C LYS A 84 -0.17 32.09 -14.27
N MET A 85 -0.52 31.17 -15.17
CA MET A 85 -0.92 31.52 -16.54
C MET A 85 -2.29 32.23 -16.55
N TYR A 86 -3.25 31.76 -15.75
CA TYR A 86 -4.55 32.41 -15.57
C TYR A 86 -4.40 33.85 -15.04
N ASP A 87 -3.57 34.06 -14.01
CA ASP A 87 -3.31 35.39 -13.44
C ASP A 87 -2.70 36.37 -14.46
N ARG A 88 -1.89 35.86 -15.40
CA ARG A 88 -1.23 36.65 -16.45
C ARG A 88 -2.18 37.12 -17.56
N PHE A 89 -3.21 36.34 -17.89
CA PHE A 89 -4.13 36.61 -19.01
C PHE A 89 -5.52 37.13 -18.58
N GLY A 90 -5.79 37.19 -17.27
CA GLY A 90 -6.93 37.92 -16.69
C GLY A 90 -8.16 37.05 -16.34
N PRO A 91 -9.03 37.54 -15.45
CA PRO A 91 -10.05 36.71 -14.79
C PRO A 91 -11.33 36.55 -15.61
N ALA A 92 -11.35 35.64 -16.60
CA ALA A 92 -12.59 35.24 -17.30
C ALA A 92 -12.56 33.82 -17.91
N ALA A 93 -12.21 32.81 -17.10
CA ALA A 93 -12.25 31.38 -17.43
C ALA A 93 -11.32 30.91 -18.58
N LEU A 94 -11.22 29.58 -18.77
CA LEU A 94 -10.46 28.92 -19.85
C LEU A 94 -10.76 29.46 -21.26
N ARG A 95 -11.95 30.03 -21.43
CA ARG A 95 -12.47 30.62 -22.66
C ARG A 95 -11.74 31.90 -23.07
N ALA A 96 -11.21 32.69 -22.12
CA ALA A 96 -10.50 33.94 -22.40
C ALA A 96 -9.13 33.72 -23.07
N LEU A 97 -8.45 32.61 -22.75
CA LEU A 97 -7.18 32.23 -23.39
C LEU A 97 -7.42 31.61 -24.77
N HIS A 98 -8.14 30.48 -24.82
CA HIS A 98 -8.68 29.92 -26.05
C HIS A 98 -9.69 28.82 -25.73
N TYR A 99 -10.87 28.82 -26.35
CA TYR A 99 -11.93 27.82 -26.09
C TYR A 99 -11.48 26.36 -26.28
N SER A 100 -10.42 26.11 -27.05
CA SER A 100 -9.87 24.76 -27.21
C SER A 100 -9.17 24.21 -25.96
N LEU A 101 -8.87 25.05 -24.96
CA LEU A 101 -8.33 24.62 -23.66
C LEU A 101 -9.45 24.21 -22.68
N ASP A 102 -10.69 24.64 -22.92
CA ASP A 102 -11.91 24.19 -22.23
C ASP A 102 -12.28 22.73 -22.62
N ILE A 103 -11.64 22.19 -23.67
CA ILE A 103 -11.84 20.82 -24.17
C ILE A 103 -10.77 19.91 -23.56
N GLU A 104 -11.15 19.11 -22.56
CA GLU A 104 -10.22 18.24 -21.81
C GLU A 104 -9.41 17.30 -22.73
N ASP A 105 -10.02 16.76 -23.79
CA ASP A 105 -9.35 15.89 -24.77
C ASP A 105 -8.20 16.57 -25.53
N LYS A 106 -8.28 17.88 -25.79
CA LYS A 106 -7.20 18.62 -26.46
C LYS A 106 -6.01 18.84 -25.52
N VAL A 107 -6.30 19.13 -24.25
CA VAL A 107 -5.28 19.16 -23.19
C VAL A 107 -4.67 17.78 -23.00
N ALA A 108 -5.48 16.71 -23.01
CA ALA A 108 -5.02 15.33 -22.96
C ALA A 108 -4.12 14.96 -24.14
N ALA A 109 -4.45 15.40 -25.36
CA ALA A 109 -3.63 15.20 -26.55
C ALA A 109 -2.27 15.91 -26.46
N LEU A 110 -2.23 17.15 -25.95
CA LEU A 110 -0.98 17.89 -25.72
C LEU A 110 -0.10 17.20 -24.67
N ILE A 111 -0.68 16.78 -23.53
CA ILE A 111 0.01 16.02 -22.49
C ILE A 111 0.51 14.67 -23.05
N ARG A 112 -0.31 13.95 -23.81
CA ARG A 112 0.08 12.68 -24.45
C ARG A 112 1.24 12.88 -25.43
N LYS A 113 1.25 13.98 -26.19
CA LYS A 113 2.37 14.32 -27.09
C LYS A 113 3.66 14.56 -26.30
N GLN A 114 3.65 15.36 -25.23
CA GLN A 114 4.86 15.58 -24.42
C GLN A 114 5.32 14.29 -23.71
N LYS A 115 4.38 13.48 -23.19
CA LYS A 115 4.68 12.15 -22.63
C LYS A 115 5.37 11.22 -23.62
N LEU A 116 4.94 11.17 -24.89
CA LEU A 116 5.56 10.33 -25.91
C LEU A 116 6.93 10.86 -26.37
N LEU A 117 7.17 12.16 -26.30
CA LEU A 117 8.50 12.74 -26.57
C LEU A 117 9.50 12.40 -25.46
N ALA A 118 9.10 12.53 -24.18
CA ALA A 118 9.97 12.19 -23.04
C ALA A 118 10.12 10.68 -22.81
N TYR A 119 9.03 9.92 -23.01
CA TYR A 119 8.93 8.48 -22.77
C TYR A 119 8.38 7.78 -24.03
N PRO A 120 9.20 7.59 -25.09
CA PRO A 120 8.76 7.05 -26.38
C PRO A 120 8.28 5.59 -26.32
N LYS A 121 8.65 4.83 -25.28
CA LYS A 121 8.12 3.49 -24.99
C LYS A 121 6.91 3.50 -24.03
N GLY A 122 6.34 4.67 -23.76
CA GLY A 122 5.23 4.86 -22.84
C GLY A 122 5.64 4.76 -21.36
N THR A 123 4.65 4.58 -20.48
CA THR A 123 4.84 4.55 -19.01
C THR A 123 4.38 3.23 -18.37
N THR A 124 4.19 2.20 -19.19
CA THR A 124 3.89 0.82 -18.80
C THR A 124 5.18 0.01 -18.68
N ILE A 125 5.10 -1.34 -18.68
CA ILE A 125 6.26 -2.24 -18.63
C ILE A 125 7.30 -1.96 -19.72
N ALA A 126 6.88 -1.61 -20.95
CA ALA A 126 7.80 -1.23 -22.03
C ALA A 126 8.62 0.04 -21.72
N GLY A 127 8.07 0.96 -20.91
CA GLY A 127 8.80 2.10 -20.38
C GLY A 127 9.82 1.69 -19.32
N VAL A 128 9.48 0.76 -18.43
CA VAL A 128 10.41 0.22 -17.42
C VAL A 128 11.56 -0.54 -18.07
N LEU A 129 11.28 -1.38 -19.08
CA LEU A 129 12.32 -2.10 -19.83
C LEU A 129 13.35 -1.15 -20.45
N ARG A 130 12.89 -0.01 -21.02
CA ARG A 130 13.81 1.03 -21.52
C ARG A 130 14.71 1.60 -20.42
N GLU A 131 14.17 1.88 -19.24
CA GLU A 131 15.00 2.37 -18.13
C GLU A 131 15.95 1.29 -17.59
N TRP A 132 15.54 0.01 -17.60
CA TRP A 132 16.41 -1.10 -17.22
C TRP A 132 17.55 -1.31 -18.22
N GLU A 133 17.31 -1.14 -19.54
CA GLU A 133 18.37 -1.11 -20.55
C GLU A 133 19.36 0.05 -20.38
N PHE A 134 18.97 1.14 -19.70
CA PHE A 134 19.89 2.21 -19.31
C PHE A 134 20.61 1.90 -18.01
N ASP A 135 19.91 1.40 -16.98
CA ASP A 135 20.54 1.03 -15.69
C ASP A 135 21.60 -0.06 -15.90
N LYS A 136 21.35 -1.09 -16.74
CA LYS A 136 22.35 -2.13 -17.09
C LYS A 136 23.64 -1.60 -17.72
N ARG A 137 23.66 -0.36 -18.24
CA ARG A 137 24.86 0.29 -18.82
C ARG A 137 25.60 1.16 -17.81
N ARG A 138 25.06 1.36 -16.62
CA ARG A 138 25.71 2.08 -15.52
C ARG A 138 26.61 1.14 -14.74
N ASN A 139 27.51 1.73 -13.94
CA ASN A 139 28.24 1.01 -12.92
C ASN A 139 27.26 0.22 -12.03
N PRO A 140 27.56 -1.04 -11.64
CA PRO A 140 26.66 -1.86 -10.81
C PRO A 140 26.15 -1.13 -9.56
N ASP A 141 27.00 -0.32 -8.94
CA ASP A 141 26.70 0.41 -7.71
C ASP A 141 25.70 1.58 -7.92
N GLU A 142 25.47 2.01 -9.17
CA GLU A 142 24.54 3.08 -9.59
C GLU A 142 23.18 2.56 -10.12
N GLN A 143 23.02 1.24 -10.23
CA GLN A 143 21.81 0.63 -10.77
C GLN A 143 20.67 0.72 -9.75
N TRP A 144 19.45 0.99 -10.23
CA TRP A 144 18.24 0.98 -9.40
C TRP A 144 17.34 -0.20 -9.73
N ILE A 145 17.11 -0.46 -11.03
CA ILE A 145 16.37 -1.63 -11.50
C ILE A 145 17.36 -2.78 -11.60
N GLN A 146 17.34 -3.67 -10.60
CA GLN A 146 18.28 -4.78 -10.47
C GLN A 146 17.88 -5.98 -11.33
N ASP A 147 16.56 -6.23 -11.48
CA ASP A 147 16.03 -7.33 -12.28
C ASP A 147 14.63 -7.01 -12.83
N VAL A 148 14.34 -7.52 -14.03
CA VAL A 148 13.00 -7.58 -14.62
C VAL A 148 12.77 -8.97 -15.19
N HIS A 149 11.88 -9.72 -14.55
CA HIS A 149 11.56 -11.11 -14.90
C HIS A 149 10.12 -11.26 -15.37
N PHE A 150 9.90 -12.06 -16.42
CA PHE A 150 8.59 -12.40 -16.96
C PHE A 150 8.31 -13.89 -16.73
N TYR A 151 7.19 -14.19 -16.07
CA TYR A 151 6.68 -15.56 -15.92
C TYR A 151 5.74 -15.95 -17.10
N SER A 152 5.17 -14.96 -17.77
CA SER A 152 4.41 -15.09 -19.02
C SER A 152 4.42 -13.75 -19.77
N GLN A 153 3.64 -13.62 -20.86
CA GLN A 153 3.50 -12.36 -21.61
C GLN A 153 3.01 -11.20 -20.72
N ASP A 154 2.07 -11.45 -19.81
CA ASP A 154 1.45 -10.42 -18.97
C ASP A 154 1.89 -10.45 -17.50
N THR A 155 2.48 -11.55 -17.00
CA THR A 155 2.90 -11.66 -15.59
C THR A 155 4.39 -11.43 -15.41
N PHE A 156 4.75 -10.51 -14.52
CA PHE A 156 6.13 -10.07 -14.32
C PHE A 156 6.44 -9.69 -12.87
N ARG A 157 7.74 -9.57 -12.61
CA ARG A 157 8.35 -9.05 -11.38
C ARG A 157 9.44 -8.05 -11.78
N ILE A 158 9.51 -6.90 -11.12
CA ILE A 158 10.63 -5.95 -11.20
C ILE A 158 11.21 -5.80 -9.80
N ILE A 159 12.51 -6.03 -9.61
CA ILE A 159 13.20 -5.83 -8.33
C ILE A 159 14.01 -4.53 -8.41
N CYS A 160 13.82 -3.64 -7.42
CA CYS A 160 14.53 -2.38 -7.34
C CYS A 160 15.14 -2.12 -5.96
N PHE A 161 16.42 -1.77 -5.93
CA PHE A 161 17.14 -1.23 -4.79
C PHE A 161 18.48 -0.62 -5.23
N THR A 162 19.09 0.23 -4.39
CA THR A 162 20.43 0.80 -4.57
C THR A 162 21.51 -0.06 -3.90
N TYR A 163 22.78 0.18 -4.24
CA TYR A 163 23.92 -0.43 -3.56
C TYR A 163 23.97 -0.14 -2.05
N GLU A 164 23.64 1.09 -1.63
CA GLU A 164 23.59 1.46 -0.22
C GLU A 164 22.45 0.74 0.53
N GLN A 165 21.28 0.56 -0.09
CA GLN A 165 20.23 -0.29 0.48
C GLN A 165 20.66 -1.75 0.63
N ALA A 166 21.39 -2.30 -0.35
CA ALA A 166 21.90 -3.66 -0.29
C ALA A 166 22.93 -3.84 0.83
N LYS A 167 23.86 -2.89 0.99
CA LYS A 167 24.79 -2.83 2.14
C LYS A 167 24.07 -2.74 3.48
N LEU A 168 23.11 -1.82 3.62
CA LEU A 168 22.35 -1.67 4.87
C LEU A 168 21.58 -2.96 5.20
N PHE A 169 21.16 -3.73 4.19
CA PHE A 169 20.52 -5.01 4.41
C PHE A 169 21.45 -6.08 5.00
N THR A 170 22.77 -6.02 4.77
CA THR A 170 23.70 -7.04 5.31
C THR A 170 23.84 -6.99 6.84
N SER A 171 23.48 -5.86 7.47
CA SER A 171 23.45 -5.71 8.93
C SER A 171 22.05 -5.90 9.53
N ALA A 172 21.03 -6.21 8.70
CA ALA A 172 19.65 -6.35 9.14
C ALA A 172 19.43 -7.68 9.89
N GLN A 173 19.20 -7.59 11.20
CA GLN A 173 18.84 -8.75 12.05
C GLN A 173 17.33 -9.05 12.01
N CYS A 174 16.49 -8.03 11.85
CA CYS A 174 15.03 -8.16 11.79
C CYS A 174 14.45 -7.32 10.65
N ILE A 175 13.54 -7.91 9.87
CA ILE A 175 12.86 -7.23 8.75
C ILE A 175 11.35 -7.39 8.80
N GLU A 176 10.64 -6.40 8.25
CA GLU A 176 9.19 -6.44 8.00
C GLU A 176 8.95 -6.50 6.48
N MET A 177 8.08 -7.41 6.04
CA MET A 177 7.68 -7.58 4.64
C MET A 177 6.17 -7.36 4.46
N ASP A 178 5.79 -6.38 3.64
CA ASP A 178 4.37 -6.02 3.43
C ASP A 178 4.09 -5.66 1.95
N LEU A 179 2.82 -5.70 1.57
CA LEU A 179 2.32 -5.56 0.20
C LEU A 179 1.34 -4.38 0.08
N ALA A 180 1.73 -3.35 -0.68
CA ALA A 180 0.95 -2.15 -0.90
C ALA A 180 0.18 -2.17 -2.25
N PHE A 181 -1.14 -2.03 -2.15
CA PHE A 181 -2.10 -2.10 -3.27
C PHE A 181 -2.47 -0.74 -3.90
N LYS A 182 -2.00 0.39 -3.34
CA LYS A 182 -2.54 1.74 -3.66
C LYS A 182 -1.65 2.58 -4.60
N MET A 183 -0.38 2.21 -4.75
CA MET A 183 0.61 3.03 -5.44
C MET A 183 0.38 3.07 -6.96
N ILE A 184 0.11 1.92 -7.59
CA ILE A 184 -0.04 1.78 -9.05
C ILE A 184 -1.51 1.57 -9.44
N LYS A 185 -1.89 1.99 -10.65
CA LYS A 185 -3.19 1.69 -11.25
C LYS A 185 -3.14 0.33 -11.96
N GLY A 186 -3.97 -0.63 -11.53
CA GLY A 186 -4.14 -1.93 -12.19
C GLY A 186 -3.94 -3.07 -11.20
N SER A 187 -3.44 -4.21 -11.69
CA SER A 187 -3.14 -5.41 -10.91
C SER A 187 -1.70 -5.46 -10.34
N VAL A 188 -0.88 -4.42 -10.56
CA VAL A 188 0.49 -4.37 -10.03
C VAL A 188 0.48 -3.87 -8.58
N ASN A 189 0.95 -4.73 -7.68
CA ASN A 189 1.15 -4.42 -6.27
C ASN A 189 2.65 -4.18 -5.98
N VAL A 190 2.92 -3.49 -4.87
CA VAL A 190 4.28 -3.12 -4.47
C VAL A 190 4.62 -3.83 -3.17
N PHE A 191 5.48 -4.83 -3.25
CA PHE A 191 6.05 -5.51 -2.09
C PHE A 191 7.27 -4.72 -1.62
N SER A 192 7.43 -4.50 -0.32
CA SER A 192 8.61 -3.84 0.23
C SER A 192 9.22 -4.63 1.37
N ILE A 193 10.55 -4.74 1.36
CA ILE A 193 11.30 -5.19 2.54
C ILE A 193 11.80 -3.96 3.27
N THR A 194 11.48 -3.88 4.56
CA THR A 194 11.86 -2.78 5.44
C THR A 194 12.44 -3.31 6.75
N GLY A 195 13.07 -2.44 7.52
CA GLY A 195 13.51 -2.74 8.87
C GLY A 195 13.62 -1.47 9.69
N TRP A 196 13.73 -1.61 11.00
CA TRP A 196 13.96 -0.48 11.87
C TRP A 196 15.45 -0.32 12.17
N SER A 197 16.01 0.85 11.90
CA SER A 197 17.32 1.23 12.46
C SER A 197 17.11 1.97 13.77
N GLU A 198 17.64 1.44 14.87
CA GLU A 198 17.67 2.15 16.15
C GLU A 198 18.69 3.31 16.11
N ILE A 199 19.81 3.15 15.40
CA ILE A 199 20.82 4.21 15.19
C ILE A 199 20.18 5.44 14.54
N GLU A 200 19.46 5.23 13.43
CA GLU A 200 18.84 6.30 12.66
C GLU A 200 17.42 6.64 13.14
N ASN A 201 16.92 5.92 14.16
CA ASN A 201 15.57 5.97 14.72
C ASN A 201 14.49 6.09 13.62
N THR A 202 14.58 5.25 12.58
CA THR A 202 13.72 5.35 11.39
C THR A 202 13.56 4.03 10.65
N THR A 203 12.52 3.96 9.82
CA THR A 203 12.29 2.85 8.88
C THR A 203 13.29 2.93 7.72
N LEU A 204 14.23 2.00 7.69
CA LEU A 204 15.01 1.69 6.51
C LEU A 204 14.14 0.87 5.54
N ILE A 205 14.31 1.11 4.25
CA ILE A 205 13.71 0.32 3.19
C ILE A 205 14.88 -0.30 2.44
N TYR A 206 14.87 -1.62 2.28
CA TYR A 206 15.98 -2.35 1.67
C TYR A 206 15.69 -2.72 0.21
N ALA A 207 14.43 -2.99 -0.14
CA ALA A 207 14.04 -3.27 -1.51
C ALA A 207 12.57 -3.01 -1.78
N TYR A 208 12.27 -2.69 -3.04
CA TYR A 208 10.92 -2.73 -3.59
C TYR A 208 10.84 -3.80 -4.68
N VAL A 209 9.73 -4.52 -4.71
CA VAL A 209 9.39 -5.45 -5.79
C VAL A 209 8.02 -5.10 -6.35
N PHE A 210 7.96 -4.77 -7.63
CA PHE A 210 6.72 -4.51 -8.35
C PHE A 210 6.29 -5.79 -9.06
N THR A 211 5.13 -6.32 -8.69
CA THR A 211 4.63 -7.63 -9.20
C THR A 211 3.13 -7.57 -9.44
N ASN A 212 2.65 -8.27 -10.47
CA ASN A 212 1.23 -8.54 -10.68
C ASN A 212 0.87 -10.04 -10.52
N ILE A 213 1.82 -10.84 -10.01
CA ILE A 213 1.59 -12.24 -9.66
C ILE A 213 1.67 -12.43 -8.14
N GLU A 214 0.69 -13.16 -7.61
CA GLU A 214 0.61 -13.55 -6.20
C GLU A 214 0.26 -15.03 -6.10
N THR A 215 1.28 -15.89 -6.20
CA THR A 215 1.19 -17.33 -5.94
C THR A 215 2.31 -17.75 -4.99
N ARG A 216 2.15 -18.87 -4.28
CA ARG A 216 3.21 -19.42 -3.40
C ARG A 216 4.54 -19.57 -4.15
N LYS A 217 4.50 -20.17 -5.34
CA LYS A 217 5.64 -20.34 -6.24
C LYS A 217 6.29 -19.00 -6.63
N SER A 218 5.51 -18.01 -7.04
CA SER A 218 6.06 -16.71 -7.43
C SER A 218 6.67 -15.93 -6.25
N TYR A 219 6.18 -16.15 -5.02
CA TYR A 219 6.83 -15.63 -3.81
C TYR A 219 8.18 -16.32 -3.56
N ALA A 220 8.26 -17.65 -3.68
CA ALA A 220 9.52 -18.38 -3.54
C ALA A 220 10.57 -17.91 -4.59
N GLU A 221 10.18 -17.86 -5.87
CA GLU A 221 11.04 -17.39 -6.97
C GLU A 221 11.46 -15.91 -6.80
N MET A 222 10.57 -15.08 -6.25
CA MET A 222 10.89 -13.70 -5.86
C MET A 222 11.94 -13.67 -4.74
N PHE A 223 11.79 -14.44 -3.67
CA PHE A 223 12.74 -14.45 -2.55
C PHE A 223 14.12 -14.99 -2.96
N ILE A 224 14.17 -16.10 -3.71
CA ILE A 224 15.41 -16.64 -4.30
C ILE A 224 16.15 -15.55 -5.08
N SER A 225 15.43 -14.86 -5.98
CA SER A 225 16.02 -13.81 -6.82
C SER A 225 16.47 -12.60 -5.99
N LEU A 226 15.63 -12.15 -5.06
CA LEU A 226 15.83 -10.94 -4.28
C LEU A 226 17.00 -11.04 -3.30
N PHE A 227 17.09 -12.11 -2.51
CA PHE A 227 18.21 -12.28 -1.58
C PHE A 227 19.53 -12.58 -2.30
N LYS A 228 19.48 -13.29 -3.43
CA LYS A 228 20.65 -13.46 -4.31
C LYS A 228 21.15 -12.13 -4.84
N LEU A 229 20.27 -11.29 -5.39
CA LEU A 229 20.64 -9.97 -5.92
C LEU A 229 21.15 -9.04 -4.81
N LEU A 230 20.49 -9.00 -3.64
CA LEU A 230 20.94 -8.20 -2.49
C LEU A 230 22.37 -8.59 -2.08
N GLY A 231 22.66 -9.89 -1.97
CA GLY A 231 23.99 -10.39 -1.68
C GLY A 231 25.01 -10.04 -2.78
N GLN A 232 24.68 -10.30 -4.05
CA GLN A 232 25.56 -9.99 -5.18
C GLN A 232 25.93 -8.51 -5.26
N VAL A 233 24.96 -7.61 -5.10
CA VAL A 233 25.19 -6.16 -5.12
C VAL A 233 25.96 -5.70 -3.89
N ALA A 234 25.64 -6.20 -2.69
CA ALA A 234 26.38 -5.92 -1.47
C ALA A 234 27.76 -6.62 -1.39
N ARG A 235 28.07 -7.50 -2.36
CA ARG A 235 29.30 -8.32 -2.46
C ARG A 235 29.50 -9.23 -1.23
N THR A 236 28.41 -9.78 -0.69
CA THR A 236 28.40 -10.74 0.42
C THR A 236 27.32 -11.81 0.24
N THR A 237 27.34 -12.86 1.05
CA THR A 237 26.26 -13.86 1.09
C THR A 237 25.22 -13.42 2.12
N ILE A 238 23.95 -13.35 1.73
CA ILE A 238 22.86 -13.16 2.70
C ILE A 238 22.68 -14.45 3.50
N GLN A 239 22.93 -14.36 4.80
CA GLN A 239 22.76 -15.48 5.73
C GLN A 239 21.48 -15.33 6.56
N PHE A 240 21.01 -16.48 7.03
CA PHE A 240 19.82 -16.64 7.87
C PHE A 240 20.27 -17.43 9.09
N SER A 241 20.13 -16.84 10.28
CA SER A 241 20.70 -17.32 11.54
C SER A 241 20.30 -18.77 11.84
N HIS A 242 19.03 -19.12 11.61
CA HIS A 242 18.55 -20.48 11.77
C HIS A 242 19.34 -21.54 10.97
N ILE A 243 19.76 -21.20 9.74
CA ILE A 243 20.40 -22.13 8.80
C ILE A 243 21.93 -22.05 8.89
N HIS A 244 22.48 -20.86 9.12
CA HIS A 244 23.93 -20.58 8.97
C HIS A 244 24.63 -20.26 10.30
N GLY A 245 23.89 -20.07 11.41
CA GLY A 245 24.40 -19.62 12.70
C GLY A 245 24.52 -18.11 12.87
N ASP A 246 24.46 -17.33 11.77
CA ASP A 246 24.49 -15.86 11.79
C ASP A 246 23.61 -15.26 10.66
N GLY A 247 23.42 -13.95 10.68
CA GLY A 247 22.63 -13.17 9.73
C GLY A 247 21.21 -12.90 10.21
N LEU A 248 20.24 -12.95 9.28
CA LEU A 248 18.87 -12.55 9.57
C LEU A 248 18.20 -13.49 10.59
N GLN A 249 17.61 -12.90 11.63
CA GLN A 249 17.03 -13.61 12.78
C GLN A 249 15.51 -13.78 12.63
N THR A 250 14.80 -12.71 12.27
CA THR A 250 13.31 -12.72 12.22
C THR A 250 12.74 -11.98 11.02
N VAL A 251 11.62 -12.47 10.51
CA VAL A 251 10.81 -11.85 9.47
C VAL A 251 9.37 -11.65 9.96
N THR A 252 8.97 -10.39 10.11
CA THR A 252 7.58 -10.03 10.39
C THR A 252 6.79 -9.90 9.09
N VAL A 253 5.63 -10.57 9.00
CA VAL A 253 4.75 -10.55 7.80
C VAL A 253 3.27 -10.37 8.16
N ASP A 254 2.42 -10.04 7.18
CA ASP A 254 0.99 -10.37 7.27
C ASP A 254 0.80 -11.90 7.13
N MET A 255 -0.25 -12.43 7.75
CA MET A 255 -0.68 -13.82 7.71
C MET A 255 -1.31 -14.16 6.34
N CYS A 256 -0.53 -14.00 5.28
CA CYS A 256 -0.88 -14.35 3.91
C CYS A 256 -0.57 -15.82 3.63
N LYS A 257 -1.60 -16.59 3.22
CA LYS A 257 -1.50 -18.02 2.85
C LYS A 257 -0.57 -18.32 1.67
N LYS A 258 -0.01 -17.30 1.00
CA LYS A 258 0.86 -17.43 -0.18
C LYS A 258 2.30 -16.98 0.13
N GLN A 259 2.45 -15.80 0.74
CA GLN A 259 3.74 -15.18 1.05
C GLN A 259 4.54 -16.01 2.06
N ALA A 260 3.95 -16.35 3.21
CA ALA A 260 4.68 -17.08 4.24
C ALA A 260 5.08 -18.51 3.78
N PRO A 261 4.21 -19.32 3.17
CA PRO A 261 4.64 -20.60 2.61
C PRO A 261 5.68 -20.47 1.48
N GLY A 262 5.61 -19.44 0.65
CA GLY A 262 6.61 -19.17 -0.39
C GLY A 262 7.97 -18.74 0.19
N PHE A 263 7.99 -18.04 1.33
CA PHE A 263 9.22 -17.79 2.08
C PHE A 263 9.79 -19.07 2.69
N GLY A 264 8.93 -19.95 3.21
CA GLY A 264 9.32 -21.28 3.68
C GLY A 264 9.90 -22.16 2.57
N ASP A 265 9.36 -22.10 1.35
CA ASP A 265 9.91 -22.82 0.18
C ASP A 265 11.31 -22.31 -0.19
N PHE A 266 11.51 -21.00 -0.11
CA PHE A 266 12.83 -20.40 -0.29
C PHE A 266 13.82 -20.87 0.77
N LEU A 267 13.46 -20.86 2.06
CA LEU A 267 14.33 -21.38 3.13
C LEU A 267 14.63 -22.89 2.96
N HIS A 268 13.63 -23.68 2.55
CA HIS A 268 13.81 -25.09 2.20
C HIS A 268 14.76 -25.30 1.00
N SER A 269 14.82 -24.35 0.05
CA SER A 269 15.80 -24.39 -1.04
C SER A 269 17.24 -24.06 -0.61
N LEU A 270 17.43 -23.43 0.57
CA LEU A 270 18.74 -23.21 1.19
C LEU A 270 19.14 -24.40 2.07
N ASP A 271 18.20 -24.95 2.83
CA ASP A 271 18.39 -26.12 3.69
C ASP A 271 17.24 -27.13 3.52
N PRO A 272 17.44 -28.16 2.66
CA PRO A 272 16.45 -29.21 2.46
C PRO A 272 16.22 -30.15 3.65
N THR A 273 17.04 -30.08 4.72
CA THR A 273 16.93 -31.01 5.87
C THR A 273 15.65 -30.80 6.70
N LYS A 274 15.04 -29.60 6.59
CA LYS A 274 13.82 -29.21 7.31
C LYS A 274 12.72 -28.86 6.33
N THR A 275 11.47 -29.12 6.72
CA THR A 275 10.32 -28.77 5.88
C THR A 275 10.14 -27.25 5.77
N TRP A 276 9.53 -26.77 4.68
CA TRP A 276 9.16 -25.35 4.52
C TRP A 276 8.41 -24.78 5.74
N SER A 277 7.55 -25.60 6.37
CA SER A 277 6.75 -25.22 7.53
C SER A 277 7.53 -25.23 8.85
N GLU A 278 8.61 -25.99 8.92
CA GLU A 278 9.52 -26.00 10.08
C GLU A 278 10.44 -24.79 10.04
N HIS A 279 11.00 -24.45 8.87
CA HIS A 279 11.77 -23.21 8.65
C HIS A 279 11.04 -21.96 9.14
N LEU A 280 9.72 -21.87 8.92
CA LEU A 280 8.91 -20.75 9.42
C LEU A 280 8.83 -20.68 10.95
N GLN A 281 8.96 -21.80 11.69
CA GLN A 281 8.94 -21.81 13.16
C GLN A 281 10.16 -21.11 13.76
N HIS A 282 11.27 -21.07 13.03
CA HIS A 282 12.54 -20.49 13.46
C HIS A 282 12.73 -19.02 13.08
N MET A 283 11.82 -18.42 12.30
CA MET A 283 12.03 -17.09 11.72
C MET A 283 10.78 -16.22 11.59
N LEU A 284 9.57 -16.79 11.50
CA LEU A 284 8.37 -16.03 11.14
C LEU A 284 7.68 -15.45 12.38
N ILE A 285 7.29 -14.18 12.30
CA ILE A 285 6.43 -13.52 13.30
C ILE A 285 5.25 -12.87 12.57
N PHE A 286 4.02 -13.05 13.07
CA PHE A 286 2.86 -12.39 12.48
C PHE A 286 2.57 -11.02 13.06
N CYS A 287 2.30 -10.08 12.17
CA CYS A 287 1.93 -8.73 12.53
C CYS A 287 0.53 -8.66 13.17
N ARG A 288 0.48 -8.28 14.45
CA ARG A 288 -0.73 -8.24 15.30
C ARG A 288 -1.81 -7.34 14.71
N THR A 289 -1.46 -6.16 14.19
CA THR A 289 -2.46 -5.24 13.59
C THR A 289 -3.09 -5.83 12.34
N HIS A 290 -2.32 -6.51 11.49
CA HIS A 290 -2.85 -7.08 10.26
C HIS A 290 -3.82 -8.23 10.55
N LEU A 291 -3.52 -9.09 11.52
CA LEU A 291 -4.48 -10.12 11.91
C LEU A 291 -5.75 -9.54 12.56
N GLN A 292 -5.64 -8.53 13.43
CA GLN A 292 -6.80 -7.83 13.98
C GLN A 292 -7.64 -7.14 12.88
N ARG A 293 -7.00 -6.54 11.88
CA ARG A 293 -7.65 -5.94 10.71
C ARG A 293 -8.36 -7.01 9.87
N ASN A 294 -7.71 -8.15 9.63
CA ASN A 294 -8.27 -9.28 8.90
C ASN A 294 -9.48 -9.90 9.64
N PHE A 295 -9.44 -10.00 10.96
CA PHE A 295 -10.58 -10.39 11.79
C PHE A 295 -11.75 -9.38 11.67
N ARG A 296 -11.49 -8.08 11.91
CA ARG A 296 -12.50 -7.02 11.80
C ARG A 296 -13.11 -6.90 10.40
N LYS A 297 -12.33 -7.16 9.35
CA LYS A 297 -12.81 -7.18 7.95
C LYS A 297 -13.78 -8.33 7.71
N LYS A 298 -13.51 -9.52 8.28
CA LYS A 298 -14.34 -10.71 8.07
C LYS A 298 -15.60 -10.76 8.96
N PHE A 299 -15.49 -10.37 10.23
CA PHE A 299 -16.55 -10.53 11.24
C PHE A 299 -17.15 -9.20 11.74
N GLY A 300 -16.68 -8.07 11.22
CA GLY A 300 -17.11 -6.74 11.62
C GLY A 300 -16.25 -6.11 12.72
N PRO A 301 -16.19 -4.77 12.80
CA PRO A 301 -15.32 -4.05 13.74
C PRO A 301 -15.74 -4.21 15.21
N ASN A 302 -17.04 -4.45 15.46
CA ASN A 302 -17.65 -4.49 16.80
C ASN A 302 -17.93 -5.92 17.28
N HIS A 303 -17.37 -6.95 16.64
CA HIS A 303 -17.61 -8.34 17.01
C HIS A 303 -17.12 -8.60 18.45
N PRO A 304 -17.95 -9.16 19.37
CA PRO A 304 -17.60 -9.30 20.78
C PRO A 304 -16.26 -10.02 21.02
N ALA A 305 -16.00 -11.11 20.30
CA ALA A 305 -14.75 -11.86 20.38
C ALA A 305 -13.47 -11.11 19.95
N GLY A 306 -13.57 -9.88 19.39
CA GLY A 306 -12.42 -9.15 18.88
C GLY A 306 -11.36 -8.80 19.93
N HIS A 307 -11.74 -8.68 21.20
CA HIS A 307 -10.80 -8.51 22.31
C HIS A 307 -10.11 -9.84 22.70
N LEU A 308 -10.82 -10.97 22.62
CA LEU A 308 -10.26 -12.31 22.86
C LEU A 308 -9.22 -12.66 21.77
N VAL A 309 -9.53 -12.38 20.49
CA VAL A 309 -8.55 -12.50 19.39
C VAL A 309 -7.29 -11.69 19.66
N ALA A 310 -7.41 -10.51 20.27
CA ALA A 310 -6.26 -9.69 20.61
C ALA A 310 -5.43 -10.28 21.75
N GLN A 311 -6.06 -10.97 22.72
CA GLN A 311 -5.40 -11.59 23.87
C GLN A 311 -4.55 -12.82 23.49
N ILE A 312 -4.82 -13.50 22.36
CA ILE A 312 -4.02 -14.65 21.88
C ILE A 312 -2.51 -14.32 21.78
N TRP A 313 -2.13 -13.06 21.51
CA TRP A 313 -0.73 -12.61 21.45
C TRP A 313 -0.10 -12.35 22.82
N ASP A 314 -0.93 -12.15 23.84
CA ASP A 314 -0.50 -11.88 25.22
C ASP A 314 -0.52 -13.18 26.07
N MET A 315 -0.85 -14.32 25.46
CA MET A 315 -0.81 -15.66 26.04
C MET A 315 0.53 -16.34 25.76
N ASN A 316 1.11 -16.96 26.78
CA ASN A 316 2.45 -17.53 26.69
C ASN A 316 2.48 -19.04 26.45
N ASN A 317 1.36 -19.76 26.50
CA ASN A 317 1.34 -21.22 26.36
C ASN A 317 0.41 -21.70 25.21
N LYS A 318 0.70 -22.85 24.61
CA LYS A 318 -0.15 -23.48 23.58
C LYS A 318 -1.55 -23.82 24.13
N ARG A 319 -1.60 -24.23 25.40
CA ARG A 319 -2.81 -24.75 26.03
C ARG A 319 -3.91 -23.70 26.15
N ASP A 320 -3.64 -22.55 26.76
CA ASP A 320 -4.66 -21.52 26.99
C ASP A 320 -5.10 -20.91 25.65
N ILE A 321 -4.21 -20.81 24.66
CA ILE A 321 -4.56 -20.41 23.29
C ILE A 321 -5.60 -21.38 22.70
N LEU A 322 -5.35 -22.69 22.76
CA LEU A 322 -6.27 -23.68 22.20
C LEU A 322 -7.58 -23.72 22.98
N GLU A 323 -7.54 -23.67 24.32
CA GLU A 323 -8.74 -23.60 25.17
C GLU A 323 -9.55 -22.30 24.93
N GLN A 324 -8.89 -21.15 24.71
CA GLN A 324 -9.55 -19.90 24.32
C GLN A 324 -10.15 -20.02 22.92
N MET A 325 -9.44 -20.58 21.95
CA MET A 325 -9.97 -20.84 20.61
C MET A 325 -11.17 -21.79 20.65
N ASP A 326 -11.17 -22.84 21.48
CA ASP A 326 -12.31 -23.75 21.64
C ASP A 326 -13.49 -23.08 22.36
N THR A 327 -13.22 -22.24 23.36
CA THR A 327 -14.25 -21.43 24.03
C THR A 327 -14.89 -20.43 23.06
N MET A 328 -14.08 -19.74 22.25
CA MET A 328 -14.56 -18.84 21.21
C MET A 328 -15.35 -19.57 20.12
N ALA A 329 -14.94 -20.77 19.72
CA ALA A 329 -15.66 -21.58 18.72
C ALA A 329 -16.99 -22.16 19.26
N LYS A 330 -17.14 -22.30 20.59
CA LYS A 330 -18.40 -22.67 21.25
C LYS A 330 -19.35 -21.46 21.37
N LEU A 331 -18.83 -20.30 21.77
CA LEU A 331 -19.61 -19.06 21.92
C LEU A 331 -20.02 -18.43 20.58
N TRP A 332 -19.16 -18.52 19.57
CA TRP A 332 -19.35 -17.99 18.22
C TRP A 332 -19.00 -19.05 17.17
N PRO A 333 -19.92 -19.97 16.84
CA PRO A 333 -19.70 -21.07 15.88
C PRO A 333 -19.19 -20.60 14.51
N GLU A 334 -19.56 -19.39 14.07
CA GLU A 334 -19.07 -18.73 12.86
C GLU A 334 -17.54 -18.52 12.83
N LEU A 335 -16.90 -18.45 14.01
CA LEU A 335 -15.45 -18.34 14.12
C LEU A 335 -14.73 -19.69 13.93
N LYS A 336 -15.41 -20.83 14.13
CA LYS A 336 -14.80 -22.17 14.18
C LYS A 336 -13.86 -22.46 13.00
N THR A 337 -14.32 -22.22 11.77
CA THR A 337 -13.50 -22.43 10.56
C THR A 337 -12.30 -21.48 10.48
N TRP A 338 -12.45 -20.23 10.95
CA TRP A 338 -11.34 -19.27 10.99
C TRP A 338 -10.31 -19.65 12.06
N LEU A 339 -10.76 -20.03 13.26
CA LEU A 339 -9.90 -20.46 14.38
C LEU A 339 -9.16 -21.76 14.04
N ASN A 340 -9.85 -22.76 13.48
CA ASN A 340 -9.21 -23.99 12.99
C ASN A 340 -8.12 -23.71 11.94
N SER A 341 -8.30 -22.69 11.09
CA SER A 341 -7.25 -22.28 10.14
C SER A 341 -6.01 -21.66 10.80
N LYS A 342 -6.03 -21.38 12.11
CA LYS A 342 -4.89 -20.88 12.91
C LYS A 342 -4.16 -21.96 13.70
N ARG A 343 -4.76 -23.14 13.89
CA ARG A 343 -4.19 -24.25 14.69
C ARG A 343 -3.02 -24.99 14.03
N LYS A 344 -2.53 -24.55 12.87
CA LYS A 344 -1.35 -25.15 12.21
C LYS A 344 -0.09 -24.76 12.99
N ASP A 345 0.83 -25.69 13.24
CA ASP A 345 1.98 -25.40 14.11
C ASP A 345 2.85 -24.23 13.61
N TRP A 346 3.13 -24.15 12.31
CA TRP A 346 3.84 -23.00 11.70
C TRP A 346 3.09 -21.66 11.82
N ILE A 347 1.78 -21.69 12.09
CA ILE A 347 1.03 -20.49 12.41
C ILE A 347 1.17 -20.17 13.89
N LEU A 348 0.95 -21.15 14.78
CA LEU A 348 1.08 -20.97 16.23
C LEU A 348 2.49 -20.49 16.63
N SER A 349 3.54 -21.01 15.99
CA SER A 349 4.94 -20.60 16.19
C SER A 349 5.25 -19.15 15.82
N ALA A 350 4.42 -18.55 14.98
CA ALA A 350 4.50 -17.14 14.58
C ALA A 350 3.47 -16.26 15.32
N LEU A 351 2.67 -16.86 16.21
CA LEU A 351 1.75 -16.18 17.12
C LEU A 351 2.32 -16.05 18.53
N THR A 352 2.97 -17.10 19.06
CA THR A 352 3.45 -17.13 20.45
C THR A 352 4.83 -17.75 20.62
N LEU A 353 5.60 -17.21 21.58
CA LEU A 353 7.01 -17.53 21.81
C LEU A 353 7.24 -18.99 22.19
N GLU A 354 6.41 -19.60 23.04
CA GLU A 354 6.58 -21.00 23.49
C GLU A 354 6.44 -22.02 22.33
N GLN A 355 5.70 -21.67 21.28
CA GLN A 355 5.62 -22.49 20.06
C GLN A 355 6.62 -22.05 18.98
N SER A 356 7.30 -20.91 19.19
CA SER A 356 8.35 -20.43 18.33
C SER A 356 9.66 -21.14 18.62
N ARG A 357 10.52 -21.22 17.61
CA ARG A 357 11.92 -21.64 17.76
C ARG A 357 12.88 -20.44 17.61
N ILE A 358 12.34 -19.23 17.56
CA ILE A 358 13.08 -17.95 17.68
C ILE A 358 13.46 -17.76 19.16
N SER A 359 14.65 -17.21 19.45
CA SER A 359 15.03 -16.91 20.84
C SER A 359 14.13 -15.85 21.47
N ALA A 360 14.00 -15.87 22.80
CA ALA A 360 13.19 -14.89 23.54
C ALA A 360 13.66 -13.44 23.29
N ASP A 361 14.98 -13.23 23.15
CA ASP A 361 15.58 -11.92 22.87
C ASP A 361 15.15 -11.41 21.49
N TRP A 362 15.32 -12.23 20.45
CA TRP A 362 14.95 -11.84 19.08
C TRP A 362 13.44 -11.71 18.90
N TRP A 363 12.64 -12.53 19.58
CA TRP A 363 11.17 -12.39 19.62
C TRP A 363 10.73 -11.07 20.28
N THR A 364 11.42 -10.64 21.33
CA THR A 364 11.12 -9.39 22.05
C THR A 364 11.59 -8.16 21.27
N PHE A 365 12.75 -8.27 20.60
CA PHE A 365 13.30 -7.22 19.74
C PHE A 365 12.50 -7.05 18.44
N ALA A 366 12.02 -8.16 17.86
CA ALA A 366 11.20 -8.16 16.66
C ALA A 366 9.85 -7.48 16.89
N ARG A 367 9.60 -6.41 16.13
CA ARG A 367 8.38 -5.62 16.28
C ARG A 367 7.22 -6.30 15.59
N ASN A 368 6.23 -6.74 16.38
CA ASN A 368 5.02 -7.41 15.90
C ASN A 368 3.83 -6.45 15.62
N HIS A 369 4.07 -5.13 15.52
CA HIS A 369 3.04 -4.09 15.37
C HIS A 369 3.28 -3.15 14.17
N THR A 370 2.24 -2.84 13.39
CA THR A 370 2.36 -2.15 12.07
C THR A 370 2.87 -0.71 12.07
N GLY A 371 3.20 -0.09 13.21
CA GLY A 371 3.50 1.35 13.30
C GLY A 371 4.61 1.86 12.35
N ILE A 372 5.47 0.95 11.87
CA ILE A 372 6.67 1.22 11.05
C ILE A 372 6.35 1.01 9.57
N THR A 373 5.85 -0.16 9.20
CA THR A 373 5.56 -0.48 7.80
C THR A 373 4.29 0.20 7.28
N GLU A 374 3.25 0.37 8.12
CA GLU A 374 2.05 1.10 7.72
C GLU A 374 2.31 2.61 7.59
N SER A 375 3.18 3.19 8.42
CA SER A 375 3.61 4.59 8.26
C SER A 375 4.56 4.76 7.06
N SER A 376 5.43 3.79 6.80
CA SER A 376 6.25 3.73 5.57
C SER A 376 5.36 3.73 4.33
N HIS A 377 4.41 2.80 4.24
CA HIS A 377 3.45 2.74 3.14
C HIS A 377 2.59 4.00 3.02
N PHE A 378 2.17 4.62 4.12
CA PHE A 378 1.46 5.91 4.05
C PHE A 378 2.34 6.99 3.41
N ALA A 379 3.55 7.19 3.92
CA ALA A 379 4.49 8.20 3.45
C ALA A 379 4.99 7.93 2.01
N ASP A 380 5.09 6.66 1.60
CA ASP A 380 5.39 6.25 0.23
C ASP A 380 4.25 6.65 -0.71
N ASN A 381 2.99 6.35 -0.34
CA ASN A 381 1.80 6.74 -1.11
C ASN A 381 1.57 8.26 -1.15
N GLU A 382 2.06 9.00 -0.15
CA GLU A 382 2.02 10.46 -0.10
C GLU A 382 3.06 11.07 -1.06
N PHE A 383 4.30 10.59 -1.01
CA PHE A 383 5.40 11.09 -1.86
C PHE A 383 5.28 10.67 -3.33
N VAL A 384 5.09 9.36 -3.59
CA VAL A 384 4.98 8.81 -4.95
C VAL A 384 3.63 9.18 -5.58
N GLY A 385 2.61 9.32 -4.73
CA GLY A 385 1.21 9.42 -5.12
C GLY A 385 0.56 8.05 -5.29
N ARG A 386 -0.78 8.05 -5.34
CA ARG A 386 -1.62 6.86 -5.55
C ARG A 386 -1.99 6.70 -7.03
N LYS A 387 -2.35 5.48 -7.43
CA LYS A 387 -2.82 5.13 -8.80
C LYS A 387 -1.91 5.65 -9.93
N GLN A 388 -0.60 5.61 -9.71
CA GLN A 388 0.43 5.98 -10.68
C GLN A 388 0.48 4.99 -11.85
N THR A 389 1.13 5.37 -12.95
CA THR A 389 1.57 4.41 -13.97
C THR A 389 2.79 3.64 -13.45
N LEU A 390 3.08 2.47 -14.02
CA LEU A 390 4.17 1.60 -13.53
C LEU A 390 5.52 2.31 -13.54
N LEU A 391 5.88 2.94 -14.67
CA LEU A 391 7.13 3.70 -14.80
C LEU A 391 7.17 4.90 -13.84
N ALA A 392 6.03 5.58 -13.63
CA ALA A 392 5.93 6.69 -12.69
C ALA A 392 6.24 6.26 -11.25
N ALA A 393 5.71 5.10 -10.83
CA ALA A 393 6.02 4.53 -9.51
C ALA A 393 7.51 4.17 -9.41
N VAL A 394 8.04 3.35 -10.32
CA VAL A 394 9.47 2.92 -10.29
C VAL A 394 10.43 4.11 -10.18
N LEU A 395 10.24 5.17 -10.97
CA LEU A 395 11.13 6.33 -10.99
C LEU A 395 10.92 7.31 -9.81
N LYS A 396 9.71 7.45 -9.29
CA LYS A 396 9.46 8.27 -8.09
C LYS A 396 9.93 7.58 -6.81
N THR A 397 9.77 6.26 -6.73
CA THR A 397 10.31 5.46 -5.63
C THR A 397 11.84 5.50 -5.64
N ARG A 398 12.48 5.45 -6.82
CA ARG A 398 13.92 5.73 -6.97
C ARG A 398 14.31 7.07 -6.34
N ARG A 399 13.64 8.15 -6.77
CA ARG A 399 13.90 9.50 -6.24
C ARG A 399 13.77 9.57 -4.72
N ARG A 400 12.71 8.97 -4.16
CA ARG A 400 12.45 8.92 -2.72
C ARG A 400 13.58 8.26 -1.93
N ILE A 401 14.17 7.20 -2.47
CA ILE A 401 15.31 6.52 -1.86
C ILE A 401 16.55 7.41 -1.93
N PHE A 402 16.91 7.96 -3.09
CA PHE A 402 18.06 8.88 -3.19
C PHE A 402 17.92 10.12 -2.29
N GLU A 403 16.72 10.70 -2.16
CA GLU A 403 16.47 11.81 -1.23
C GLU A 403 16.63 11.40 0.24
N LYS A 404 16.21 10.17 0.61
CA LYS A 404 16.48 9.61 1.94
C LYS A 404 17.98 9.40 2.16
N GLU A 405 18.67 8.74 1.24
CA GLU A 405 20.10 8.43 1.33
C GLU A 405 20.96 9.69 1.45
N ALA A 406 20.71 10.70 0.60
CA ALA A 406 21.40 11.98 0.66
C ALA A 406 21.21 12.68 2.02
N HIS A 407 19.99 12.63 2.57
CA HIS A 407 19.69 13.17 3.90
C HIS A 407 20.35 12.36 5.03
N MET A 408 20.42 11.03 4.94
CA MET A 408 21.14 10.20 5.91
C MET A 408 22.65 10.52 5.90
N HIS A 409 23.25 10.60 4.72
CA HIS A 409 24.67 10.92 4.55
C HIS A 409 25.00 12.34 5.06
N GLU A 410 24.11 13.32 4.85
CA GLU A 410 24.25 14.67 5.41
C GLU A 410 24.20 14.68 6.96
N LEU A 411 23.30 13.91 7.56
CA LEU A 411 23.19 13.77 9.02
C LEU A 411 24.44 13.11 9.62
N GLN A 412 24.91 12.02 9.01
CA GLN A 412 26.14 11.32 9.41
C GLN A 412 27.37 12.23 9.30
N LYS A 413 27.52 12.98 8.19
CA LYS A 413 28.61 13.96 8.01
C LYS A 413 28.59 15.07 9.08
N ARG A 414 27.41 15.44 9.58
CA ARG A 414 27.24 16.43 10.65
C ARG A 414 27.28 15.83 12.07
N GLN A 415 27.41 14.50 12.20
CA GLN A 415 27.29 13.76 13.45
C GLN A 415 25.97 14.04 14.21
N LEU A 416 24.88 14.29 13.48
CA LEU A 416 23.58 14.64 14.04
C LEU A 416 22.59 13.47 13.94
N ASN A 417 22.14 12.98 15.10
CA ASN A 417 21.04 12.02 15.15
C ASN A 417 19.72 12.68 14.69
N ARG A 418 19.04 12.04 13.72
CA ARG A 418 17.85 12.55 13.02
C ARG A 418 16.70 13.03 13.92
N ALA A 419 16.61 12.53 15.15
CA ALA A 419 15.55 12.84 16.09
C ALA A 419 15.79 14.10 16.97
N GLY A 420 17.03 14.63 17.02
CA GLY A 420 17.39 15.78 17.86
C GLY A 420 17.13 15.59 19.36
N ARG A 421 16.95 14.34 19.82
CA ARG A 421 16.62 13.95 21.18
C ARG A 421 17.30 12.62 21.50
N ASP A 422 18.00 12.54 22.62
CA ASP A 422 18.46 11.27 23.16
C ASP A 422 17.25 10.35 23.44
N ARG A 423 17.32 9.13 22.90
CA ARG A 423 16.30 8.08 22.99
C ARG A 423 16.93 6.69 23.07
N THR A 424 18.09 6.61 23.73
CA THR A 424 18.67 5.36 24.26
C THR A 424 17.61 4.47 24.93
N GLU A 425 17.86 3.16 25.02
CA GLU A 425 16.88 2.22 25.60
C GLU A 425 16.43 2.62 27.00
N VAL A 426 17.33 3.13 27.83
CA VAL A 426 17.04 3.69 29.17
C VAL A 426 16.04 4.85 29.09
N THR A 427 16.24 5.79 28.16
CA THR A 427 15.36 6.94 27.93
C THR A 427 14.01 6.52 27.32
N ARG A 428 13.99 5.44 26.54
CA ARG A 428 12.76 4.86 25.98
C ARG A 428 11.97 4.08 27.03
N LEU A 429 12.63 3.27 27.86
CA LEU A 429 12.04 2.57 29.00
C LEU A 429 11.44 3.56 30.00
N SER A 430 12.18 4.59 30.41
CA SER A 430 11.65 5.62 31.32
C SER A 430 10.46 6.37 30.72
N TYR A 431 10.47 6.68 29.41
CA TYR A 431 9.31 7.26 28.73
C TYR A 431 8.11 6.30 28.65
N MET A 432 8.33 5.01 28.40
CA MET A 432 7.25 4.00 28.40
C MET A 432 6.66 3.78 29.80
N ILE A 433 7.49 3.73 30.83
CA ILE A 433 7.08 3.67 32.24
C ILE A 433 6.22 4.89 32.57
N LYS A 434 6.73 6.11 32.31
CA LYS A 434 5.99 7.37 32.56
C LYS A 434 4.67 7.45 31.79
N LYS A 435 4.64 7.00 30.53
CA LYS A 435 3.41 6.96 29.72
C LYS A 435 2.40 5.92 30.24
N LYS A 436 2.86 4.76 30.72
CA LYS A 436 2.00 3.74 31.35
C LYS A 436 1.44 4.26 32.67
N ASP A 437 2.26 4.96 33.45
CA ASP A 437 1.89 5.61 34.70
C ASP A 437 0.81 6.70 34.51
N ASP A 438 1.00 7.60 33.53
CA ASP A 438 0.01 8.61 33.15
C ASP A 438 -1.33 7.99 32.67
N LEU A 439 -1.28 6.86 31.95
CA LEU A 439 -2.47 6.14 31.51
C LEU A 439 -3.20 5.48 32.68
N ASN A 440 -2.46 4.86 33.59
CA ASN A 440 -2.97 4.26 34.83
C ASN A 440 -3.67 5.30 35.71
N LYS A 441 -3.05 6.47 35.94
CA LYS A 441 -3.64 7.62 36.64
C LYS A 441 -4.92 8.12 35.97
N LYS A 442 -4.91 8.27 34.64
CA LYS A 442 -6.09 8.70 33.86
C LYS A 442 -7.21 7.65 33.86
N ALA A 443 -6.89 6.36 33.92
CA ALA A 443 -7.87 5.29 34.02
C ALA A 443 -8.56 5.29 35.40
N ALA A 444 -7.79 5.39 36.49
CA ALA A 444 -8.32 5.51 37.85
C ALA A 444 -9.19 6.77 38.01
N ALA A 445 -8.71 7.94 37.58
CA ALA A 445 -9.48 9.18 37.61
C ALA A 445 -10.78 9.14 36.80
N ARG A 446 -10.86 8.31 35.75
CA ARG A 446 -12.11 8.05 35.02
C ARG A 446 -13.06 7.15 35.78
N ARG A 447 -12.58 6.17 36.54
CA ARG A 447 -13.42 5.30 37.39
C ARG A 447 -13.98 6.05 38.61
N VAL A 448 -13.19 6.96 39.19
CA VAL A 448 -13.68 7.89 40.24
C VAL A 448 -14.84 8.77 39.74
N LYS A 449 -14.81 9.19 38.46
CA LYS A 449 -15.89 9.97 37.83
C LYS A 449 -17.05 9.13 37.29
N ASP A 450 -16.86 7.83 37.12
CA ASP A 450 -17.82 6.91 36.51
C ASP A 450 -17.65 5.51 37.16
N PRO A 451 -18.30 5.27 38.31
CA PRO A 451 -18.14 4.04 39.09
C PRO A 451 -18.62 2.78 38.38
N THR A 452 -19.36 2.90 37.27
CA THR A 452 -19.89 1.77 36.49
C THR A 452 -18.78 1.03 35.71
N ARG A 453 -17.59 1.62 35.61
CA ARG A 453 -16.45 1.03 34.89
C ARG A 453 -15.78 -0.07 35.70
N ALA A 454 -15.46 -1.17 35.00
CA ALA A 454 -14.77 -2.32 35.57
C ALA A 454 -13.47 -1.93 36.29
N PHE A 455 -13.32 -2.43 37.52
CA PHE A 455 -12.12 -2.32 38.34
C PHE A 455 -10.94 -3.06 37.70
N ASN A 456 -9.74 -2.46 37.72
CA ASN A 456 -8.53 -3.10 37.24
C ASN A 456 -7.50 -3.32 38.37
N PRO A 457 -7.42 -4.53 38.96
CA PRO A 457 -6.48 -4.83 40.05
C PRO A 457 -4.99 -4.75 39.64
N ARG A 458 -4.68 -4.61 38.35
CA ARG A 458 -3.31 -4.39 37.84
C ARG A 458 -2.94 -2.91 37.70
N ASN A 459 -3.83 -1.99 38.07
CA ASN A 459 -3.57 -0.55 38.10
C ASN A 459 -3.34 -0.09 39.56
N PRO A 460 -2.13 0.34 39.95
CA PRO A 460 -1.82 0.71 41.33
C PRO A 460 -2.55 1.96 41.83
N TYR A 461 -3.20 2.72 40.95
CA TYR A 461 -4.02 3.88 41.31
C TYR A 461 -5.52 3.58 41.36
N ASP A 462 -5.93 2.37 40.97
CA ASP A 462 -7.32 1.97 41.01
C ASP A 462 -7.62 1.38 42.39
N VAL A 463 -8.40 2.08 43.21
CA VAL A 463 -8.71 1.70 44.59
C VAL A 463 -10.19 1.29 44.68
N LEU A 464 -10.47 0.22 45.41
CA LEU A 464 -11.83 -0.16 45.79
C LEU A 464 -12.25 0.68 47.01
N ASN A 465 -13.15 1.65 46.83
CA ASN A 465 -13.80 2.32 47.95
C ASN A 465 -14.86 1.38 48.56
N PRO A 466 -14.74 0.98 49.85
CA PRO A 466 -15.62 0.00 50.48
C PRO A 466 -16.85 0.66 51.12
N VAL A 467 -17.50 1.59 50.42
CA VAL A 467 -18.78 2.20 50.86
C VAL A 467 -19.67 2.43 49.64
N MET A 468 -20.82 1.77 49.62
CA MET A 468 -22.13 2.23 49.10
C MET A 468 -23.09 1.02 49.14
N SER A 469 -23.54 0.68 50.35
CA SER A 469 -24.63 -0.27 50.56
C SER A 469 -25.94 0.50 50.74
N ALA A 470 -26.97 0.09 49.98
CA ALA A 470 -28.38 0.51 50.06
C ALA A 470 -28.74 1.95 49.59
N PRO A 471 -29.95 2.12 48.99
CA PRO A 471 -30.41 3.39 48.43
C PRO A 471 -31.31 4.18 49.39
N VAL A 472 -31.32 5.52 49.28
CA VAL A 472 -32.33 6.40 49.87
C VAL A 472 -32.75 7.44 48.82
N MET A 473 -34.07 7.61 48.66
CA MET A 473 -34.72 8.58 47.77
C MET A 473 -35.19 9.82 48.57
N PRO A 474 -35.57 10.93 47.92
CA PRO A 474 -35.24 12.27 48.42
C PRO A 474 -36.35 12.94 49.22
N GLU A 475 -35.97 13.98 49.97
CA GLU A 475 -36.89 15.04 50.42
C GLU A 475 -36.38 16.43 50.02
N HIS A 476 -37.33 17.27 49.62
CA HIS A 476 -37.22 18.72 49.46
C HIS A 476 -37.46 19.37 50.83
N ASP A 477 -36.73 20.42 51.20
CA ASP A 477 -37.33 21.78 51.20
C ASP A 477 -36.34 22.91 51.56
N ASP A 478 -36.53 24.00 50.84
CA ASP A 478 -36.33 25.42 51.12
C ASP A 478 -35.75 25.88 52.48
N THR A 479 -34.75 26.77 52.44
CA THR A 479 -35.00 28.24 52.59
C THR A 479 -33.73 29.12 52.44
N ASN A 480 -33.97 30.38 52.05
CA ASN A 480 -33.02 31.51 51.90
C ASN A 480 -32.06 31.69 53.12
N SER A 481 -30.88 32.36 53.06
CA SER A 481 -30.46 33.58 52.34
C SER A 481 -28.92 33.77 52.54
N VAL A 482 -28.12 34.71 51.94
CA VAL A 482 -28.23 35.71 50.84
C VAL A 482 -26.78 36.17 50.46
N SER A 483 -26.66 37.13 49.53
CA SER A 483 -25.46 37.94 49.13
C SER A 483 -24.29 37.22 48.41
N GLU A 484 -23.64 37.78 47.36
CA GLU A 484 -23.74 39.12 46.75
C GLU A 484 -23.38 39.16 45.24
N LEU A 485 -24.22 39.89 44.47
CA LEU A 485 -23.99 40.84 43.34
C LEU A 485 -22.59 40.94 42.64
N ILE A 486 -22.39 41.35 41.37
CA ILE A 486 -23.22 41.71 40.19
C ILE A 486 -22.33 41.80 38.91
N SER A 487 -22.96 41.95 37.73
CA SER A 487 -22.50 42.60 36.47
C SER A 487 -22.33 41.62 35.29
N ILE A 488 -22.78 41.90 34.05
CA ILE A 488 -23.00 43.19 33.35
C ILE A 488 -24.41 43.28 32.71
N GLN A 489 -24.86 44.52 32.50
CA GLN A 489 -26.20 44.93 32.05
C GLN A 489 -26.55 44.60 30.59
N SER A 490 -27.86 44.46 30.34
CA SER A 490 -28.50 44.59 29.04
C SER A 490 -28.85 46.05 28.73
N TYR A 491 -28.86 46.41 27.44
CA TYR A 491 -29.61 47.56 26.93
C TYR A 491 -30.33 47.15 25.65
N SER A 492 -31.66 47.27 25.64
CA SER A 492 -32.51 47.06 24.48
C SER A 492 -32.94 48.40 23.90
N ARG A 493 -33.05 48.49 22.56
CA ARG A 493 -34.01 49.41 21.92
C ARG A 493 -34.49 48.85 20.59
N GLU A 494 -35.73 49.16 20.28
CA GLU A 494 -36.55 48.50 19.25
C GLU A 494 -36.27 49.02 17.84
N GLY A 495 -36.63 48.23 16.83
CA GLY A 495 -36.51 48.60 15.41
C GLY A 495 -36.89 47.44 14.48
N THR A 496 -38.17 47.39 14.10
CA THR A 496 -38.81 46.33 13.29
C THR A 496 -38.23 46.23 11.87
N VAL A 497 -38.18 45.01 11.28
CA VAL A 497 -38.76 44.64 9.96
C VAL A 497 -38.31 43.22 9.50
N VAL A 498 -39.32 42.35 9.32
CA VAL A 498 -39.44 41.18 8.42
C VAL A 498 -38.18 40.36 8.09
N SER A 499 -38.17 39.11 8.57
CA SER A 499 -37.25 38.05 8.12
C SER A 499 -37.98 36.92 7.39
N GLU A 500 -37.77 36.79 6.08
CA GLU A 500 -37.87 35.51 5.38
C GLU A 500 -36.46 34.99 5.12
N THR A 501 -36.10 33.81 5.66
CA THR A 501 -34.87 33.09 5.29
C THR A 501 -35.17 31.62 5.03
N PRO A 502 -34.53 30.99 4.02
CA PRO A 502 -34.92 29.64 3.59
C PRO A 502 -34.31 28.54 4.47
N SER A 503 -35.03 27.41 4.58
CA SER A 503 -34.59 26.24 5.33
C SER A 503 -33.45 25.47 4.65
N LEU A 504 -32.46 25.05 5.44
CA LEU A 504 -31.38 24.14 5.02
C LEU A 504 -31.82 22.67 5.17
N PRO A 505 -31.53 21.78 4.19
CA PRO A 505 -31.92 20.37 4.25
C PRO A 505 -30.97 19.51 5.11
N PRO A 506 -31.45 18.42 5.72
CA PRO A 506 -30.64 17.55 6.57
C PRO A 506 -29.64 16.69 5.80
N SER A 507 -28.50 16.39 6.45
CA SER A 507 -27.39 15.64 5.86
C SER A 507 -27.72 14.15 5.67
N ARG A 508 -27.50 13.64 4.44
CA ARG A 508 -27.60 12.21 4.13
C ARG A 508 -26.27 11.50 4.35
N THR A 509 -26.24 10.51 5.22
CA THR A 509 -25.18 9.48 5.28
C THR A 509 -25.36 8.45 4.16
N PRO A 510 -24.26 7.92 3.56
CA PRO A 510 -24.36 6.96 2.46
C PRO A 510 -24.60 5.54 2.98
N GLN A 511 -25.81 5.01 2.78
CA GLN A 511 -26.08 3.58 2.98
C GLN A 511 -25.56 2.73 1.81
N ILE A 512 -24.74 1.72 2.10
CA ILE A 512 -24.31 0.72 1.12
C ILE A 512 -25.45 -0.29 0.91
N SER A 513 -25.89 -0.46 -0.33
CA SER A 513 -27.04 -1.32 -0.66
C SER A 513 -26.77 -2.81 -0.38
N ARG A 514 -27.72 -3.47 0.30
CA ARG A 514 -27.69 -4.92 0.62
C ARG A 514 -27.53 -5.82 -0.61
N ARG A 515 -27.83 -5.35 -1.83
CA ARG A 515 -27.58 -6.11 -3.08
C ARG A 515 -26.08 -6.27 -3.40
N HIS A 516 -25.24 -5.29 -3.04
CA HIS A 516 -23.80 -5.35 -3.33
C HIS A 516 -23.08 -6.39 -2.44
N LEU A 517 -23.50 -6.53 -1.17
CA LEU A 517 -22.99 -7.52 -0.23
C LEU A 517 -23.28 -8.97 -0.67
N ARG A 518 -24.44 -9.25 -1.29
CA ARG A 518 -24.76 -10.59 -1.82
C ARG A 518 -23.97 -10.96 -3.08
N GLY A 519 -23.57 -9.98 -3.89
CA GLY A 519 -22.69 -10.23 -5.06
C GLY A 519 -21.29 -10.68 -4.64
N LEU A 520 -20.69 -9.96 -3.70
CA LEU A 520 -19.35 -10.25 -3.19
C LEU A 520 -19.26 -11.62 -2.48
N SER A 521 -20.30 -12.02 -1.73
CA SER A 521 -20.36 -13.34 -1.10
C SER A 521 -20.30 -14.48 -2.11
N ARG A 522 -20.89 -14.29 -3.30
CA ARG A 522 -20.91 -15.30 -4.37
C ARG A 522 -19.57 -15.36 -5.12
N GLU A 523 -18.92 -14.22 -5.36
CA GLU A 523 -17.55 -14.20 -5.89
C GLU A 523 -16.55 -14.84 -4.90
N GLU A 524 -16.73 -14.65 -3.59
CA GLU A 524 -15.92 -15.32 -2.56
C GLU A 524 -16.15 -16.84 -2.52
N GLU A 525 -17.38 -17.33 -2.69
CA GLU A 525 -17.68 -18.76 -2.83
C GLU A 525 -17.10 -19.36 -4.14
N GLU A 526 -17.25 -18.67 -5.27
CA GLU A 526 -16.74 -19.12 -6.57
C GLU A 526 -15.20 -19.14 -6.60
N THR A 527 -14.52 -18.18 -5.95
CA THR A 527 -13.06 -18.17 -5.81
C THR A 527 -12.54 -19.20 -4.80
N GLN A 528 -13.27 -19.48 -3.72
CA GLN A 528 -12.97 -20.57 -2.77
C GLN A 528 -13.06 -21.94 -3.46
N ALA A 529 -14.13 -22.19 -4.23
CA ALA A 529 -14.30 -23.40 -5.02
C ALA A 529 -13.24 -23.55 -6.14
N HIS A 530 -12.79 -22.43 -6.72
CA HIS A 530 -11.67 -22.44 -7.68
C HIS A 530 -10.33 -22.81 -6.99
N LEU A 531 -10.07 -22.30 -5.79
CA LEU A 531 -8.89 -22.68 -4.99
C LEU A 531 -8.88 -24.17 -4.69
N GLU A 532 -10.01 -24.74 -4.24
CA GLU A 532 -10.11 -26.17 -3.91
C GLU A 532 -9.89 -27.08 -5.13
N ARG A 533 -10.32 -26.64 -6.32
CA ARG A 533 -9.98 -27.32 -7.60
C ARG A 533 -8.48 -27.25 -7.91
N MET A 534 -7.83 -26.11 -7.65
CA MET A 534 -6.38 -25.99 -7.83
C MET A 534 -5.60 -26.84 -6.82
N GLU A 535 -5.99 -26.85 -5.53
CA GLU A 535 -5.37 -27.71 -4.50
C GLU A 535 -5.57 -29.20 -4.80
N LYS A 536 -6.73 -29.60 -5.36
CA LYS A 536 -6.93 -30.96 -5.88
C LYS A 536 -5.96 -31.26 -7.04
N ARG A 537 -5.91 -30.40 -8.06
CA ARG A 537 -5.03 -30.58 -9.22
C ARG A 537 -3.55 -30.62 -8.84
N GLN A 538 -3.13 -29.85 -7.82
CA GLN A 538 -1.77 -29.91 -7.29
C GLN A 538 -1.47 -31.28 -6.65
N ARG A 539 -2.36 -31.82 -5.80
CA ARG A 539 -2.22 -33.17 -5.21
C ARG A 539 -2.25 -34.30 -6.24
N ASP A 540 -2.93 -34.08 -7.36
CA ASP A 540 -2.98 -35.04 -8.46
C ASP A 540 -1.65 -35.01 -9.25
N LEU A 541 -1.09 -33.83 -9.53
CA LEU A 541 0.25 -33.67 -10.13
C LEU A 541 1.38 -34.16 -9.23
N GLU A 542 1.30 -33.93 -7.92
CA GLU A 542 2.28 -34.45 -6.95
C GLU A 542 2.30 -35.99 -6.95
N ARG A 543 1.14 -36.65 -7.09
CA ARG A 543 1.05 -38.10 -7.26
C ARG A 543 1.56 -38.59 -8.62
N GLU A 544 1.32 -37.86 -9.70
CA GLU A 544 1.83 -38.17 -11.03
C GLU A 544 3.36 -38.10 -11.09
N ILE A 545 3.96 -37.08 -10.46
CA ILE A 545 5.42 -36.96 -10.31
C ILE A 545 6.00 -38.13 -9.52
N GLU A 546 5.32 -38.57 -8.45
CA GLU A 546 5.78 -39.69 -7.63
C GLU A 546 5.71 -41.04 -8.39
N ILE A 547 4.66 -41.25 -9.19
CA ILE A 547 4.55 -42.41 -10.10
C ILE A 547 5.70 -42.40 -11.11
N LEU A 548 5.99 -41.26 -11.73
CA LEU A 548 7.09 -41.12 -12.70
C LEU A 548 8.48 -41.34 -12.07
N ARG A 549 8.67 -40.95 -10.80
CA ARG A 549 9.89 -41.27 -10.04
C ARG A 549 10.01 -42.77 -9.82
N ARG A 550 8.95 -43.42 -9.33
CA ARG A 550 8.98 -44.87 -9.08
C ARG A 550 9.15 -45.67 -10.37
N GLN A 551 8.61 -45.20 -11.50
CA GLN A 551 8.88 -45.80 -12.82
C GLN A 551 10.37 -45.73 -13.20
N ARG A 552 11.04 -44.58 -13.03
CA ARG A 552 12.48 -44.45 -13.28
C ARG A 552 13.35 -45.30 -12.35
N GLU A 553 12.94 -45.43 -11.09
CA GLU A 553 13.61 -46.35 -10.15
C GLU A 553 13.50 -47.79 -10.64
N LEU A 554 12.30 -48.24 -11.01
CA LEU A 554 12.07 -49.58 -11.54
C LEU A 554 12.79 -49.83 -12.87
N GLU A 555 12.86 -48.84 -13.77
CA GLU A 555 13.66 -48.92 -15.01
C GLU A 555 15.15 -49.08 -14.71
N LYS A 556 15.67 -48.40 -13.69
CA LYS A 556 17.07 -48.49 -13.25
C LYS A 556 17.36 -49.84 -12.58
N GLU A 557 16.47 -50.32 -11.71
CA GLU A 557 16.52 -51.66 -11.12
C GLU A 557 16.52 -52.75 -12.22
N LEU A 558 15.70 -52.59 -13.27
CA LEU A 558 15.65 -53.51 -14.42
C LEU A 558 16.92 -53.50 -15.27
N GLU A 559 17.54 -52.34 -15.47
CA GLU A 559 18.79 -52.21 -16.22
C GLU A 559 19.98 -52.76 -15.42
N GLU A 560 20.02 -52.55 -14.11
CA GLU A 560 21.02 -53.17 -13.22
C GLU A 560 20.89 -54.71 -13.20
N LEU A 561 19.66 -55.25 -13.20
CA LEU A 561 19.42 -56.69 -13.33
C LEU A 561 19.81 -57.26 -14.70
N ARG A 562 19.73 -56.49 -15.79
CA ARG A 562 20.20 -56.89 -17.12
C ARG A 562 21.72 -56.91 -17.22
N GLN A 563 22.40 -56.02 -16.49
CA GLN A 563 23.85 -55.90 -16.50
C GLN A 563 24.53 -56.85 -15.48
N GLY A 564 23.81 -57.33 -14.46
CA GLY A 564 24.26 -58.38 -13.53
C GLY A 564 23.93 -59.81 -13.96
N GLY A 565 23.39 -60.01 -15.17
CA GLY A 565 22.93 -61.29 -15.71
C GLY A 565 23.90 -61.98 -16.66
N THR A 566 25.19 -61.97 -16.34
CA THR A 566 26.29 -62.68 -17.06
C THR A 566 27.30 -63.23 -16.06
#